data_AF-T1L210-F1
#
_entry.id   AF-T1L210-F1
#
_cell.length_a   1.000
_cell.length_b   1.000
_cell.length_c   1.000
_cell.angle_alpha   90.00
_cell.angle_beta   90.00
_cell.angle_gamma   90.00
#
_symmetry.space_group_name_H-M   'P 1'
#
loop_
_entity.id
_entity.type
_entity.pdbx_description
1 polymer ?
#
loop_
_entity_poly.entity_id
_entity_poly.type
_entity_poly.pdbx_seq_one_letter_code
_entity_poly.pdbx_strand_id
1 'polypeptide(L)'
;MEFVRERTKKLTELFESHQPYEGRIGQIYSVLVTEESRDHRYWVGHNKCYEQILILKDTNLLGCTIKVHIVSVARYYMIGEPFRFTMSSVISTQNIAFITGLALVSGLILMKIKLKL
;
A
#
# COMPACT_ATOMS: atom_id res chain seq x y z
N MET A 1 -39.16 -10.22 -32.34
CA MET A 1 -38.77 -10.07 -30.92
C MET A 1 -37.57 -10.93 -30.57
N GLU A 2 -37.57 -12.23 -30.91
CA GLU A 2 -36.53 -13.18 -30.52
C GLU A 2 -35.10 -12.82 -30.99
N PHE A 3 -34.94 -12.40 -32.25
CA PHE A 3 -33.65 -12.01 -32.82
C PHE A 3 -33.03 -10.75 -32.17
N VAL A 4 -33.85 -9.85 -31.59
CA VAL A 4 -33.35 -8.67 -30.86
C VAL A 4 -32.76 -9.13 -29.53
N ARG A 5 -33.49 -9.98 -28.80
CA ARG A 5 -33.04 -10.55 -27.54
C ARG A 5 -31.76 -11.38 -27.70
N GLU A 6 -31.64 -12.14 -28.78
CA GLU A 6 -30.43 -12.91 -29.07
C GLU A 6 -29.19 -12.02 -29.28
N ARG A 7 -29.32 -10.94 -30.06
CA ARG A 7 -28.23 -9.97 -30.27
C ARG A 7 -27.84 -9.28 -28.97
N THR A 8 -28.82 -8.83 -28.19
CA THR A 8 -28.56 -8.23 -26.87
C THR A 8 -27.83 -9.20 -25.96
N LYS A 9 -28.26 -10.47 -25.90
CA LYS A 9 -27.60 -11.50 -25.09
C LYS A 9 -26.14 -11.69 -25.48
N LYS A 10 -25.83 -11.85 -26.78
CA LYS A 10 -24.45 -12.00 -27.26
C LYS A 10 -23.57 -10.79 -26.91
N LEU A 11 -24.12 -9.59 -27.01
CA LEU A 11 -23.40 -8.36 -26.66
C LEU A 11 -23.15 -8.27 -25.14
N THR A 12 -24.13 -8.65 -24.33
CA THR A 12 -23.97 -8.77 -22.87
C THR A 12 -22.89 -9.78 -22.51
N GLU A 13 -22.90 -10.98 -23.10
CA GLU A 13 -21.88 -12.01 -22.86
C GLU A 13 -20.46 -11.50 -23.22
N LEU A 14 -20.32 -10.81 -24.36
CA LEU A 14 -19.06 -10.19 -24.74
C LEU A 14 -18.61 -9.13 -23.73
N PHE A 15 -19.50 -8.24 -23.31
CA PHE A 15 -19.20 -7.21 -22.32
C PHE A 15 -18.82 -7.82 -20.96
N GLU A 16 -19.52 -8.89 -20.55
CA GLU A 16 -19.23 -9.61 -19.32
C GLU A 16 -17.89 -10.35 -19.38
N SER A 17 -17.44 -10.79 -20.55
CA SER A 17 -16.12 -11.44 -20.67
C SER A 17 -14.94 -10.50 -20.40
N HIS A 18 -15.14 -9.17 -20.45
CA HIS A 18 -14.06 -8.20 -20.29
C HIS A 18 -13.66 -7.98 -18.82
N GLN A 19 -12.34 -7.94 -18.57
CA GLN A 19 -11.75 -7.67 -17.26
C GLN A 19 -10.87 -6.41 -17.33
N PRO A 20 -11.40 -5.22 -16.99
CA PRO A 20 -10.70 -3.95 -17.24
C PRO A 20 -9.47 -3.74 -16.33
N TYR A 21 -9.44 -4.40 -15.17
CA TYR A 21 -8.40 -4.22 -14.15
C TYR A 21 -7.45 -5.42 -14.04
N GLU A 22 -7.35 -6.23 -15.09
CA GLU A 22 -6.38 -7.32 -15.14
C GLU A 22 -4.95 -6.77 -14.99
N GLY A 23 -4.11 -7.44 -14.18
CA GLY A 23 -2.74 -7.01 -13.90
C GLY A 23 -2.58 -5.80 -12.98
N ARG A 24 -3.66 -5.30 -12.36
CA ARG A 24 -3.60 -4.15 -11.43
C ARG A 24 -3.21 -4.54 -10.00
N ILE A 25 -3.32 -5.81 -9.63
CA ILE A 25 -2.93 -6.31 -8.30
C ILE A 25 -1.45 -6.00 -8.04
N GLY A 26 -1.14 -5.47 -6.85
CA GLY A 26 0.20 -5.07 -6.42
C GLY A 26 0.63 -3.66 -6.86
N GLN A 27 -0.11 -3.02 -7.77
CA GLN A 27 0.17 -1.64 -8.18
C GLN A 27 -0.25 -0.65 -7.08
N ILE A 28 0.42 0.51 -7.06
CA ILE A 28 0.16 1.59 -6.10
C ILE A 28 -0.53 2.75 -6.81
N TYR A 29 -1.66 3.20 -6.28
CA TYR A 29 -2.41 4.34 -6.79
C TYR A 29 -2.55 5.44 -5.75
N SER A 30 -2.61 6.68 -6.23
CA SER A 30 -3.06 7.83 -5.43
C SER A 30 -4.57 7.96 -5.60
N VAL A 31 -5.29 8.00 -4.48
CA VAL A 31 -6.75 7.89 -4.44
C VAL A 31 -7.32 8.96 -3.54
N LEU A 32 -8.27 9.74 -4.05
CA LEU A 32 -9.06 10.68 -3.27
C LEU A 32 -10.27 9.94 -2.70
N VAL A 33 -10.40 9.92 -1.39
CA VAL A 33 -11.55 9.33 -0.69
C VAL A 33 -12.68 10.34 -0.64
N THR A 34 -13.83 10.00 -1.19
CA THR A 34 -14.95 10.94 -1.38
C THR A 34 -16.21 10.54 -0.65
N GLU A 35 -16.45 9.24 -0.45
CA GLU A 35 -17.70 8.75 0.12
C GLU A 35 -17.51 7.47 0.93
N GLU A 36 -18.53 7.13 1.69
CA GLU A 36 -18.64 5.88 2.43
C GLU A 36 -19.47 4.88 1.63
N SER A 37 -19.07 3.61 1.64
CA SER A 37 -19.83 2.55 0.99
C SER A 37 -21.20 2.34 1.65
N ARG A 38 -22.17 1.83 0.89
CA ARG A 38 -23.53 1.58 1.38
C ARG A 38 -23.60 0.58 2.54
N ASP A 39 -22.64 -0.34 2.61
CA ASP A 39 -22.52 -1.33 3.69
C ASP A 39 -21.73 -0.80 4.90
N HIS A 40 -21.30 0.47 4.88
CA HIS A 40 -20.56 1.15 5.95
C HIS A 40 -19.22 0.52 6.32
N ARG A 41 -18.72 -0.41 5.51
CA ARG A 41 -17.48 -1.16 5.76
C ARG A 41 -16.26 -0.56 5.06
N TYR A 42 -16.48 0.18 3.98
CA TYR A 42 -15.42 0.66 3.12
C TYR A 42 -15.53 2.17 2.91
N TRP A 43 -14.38 2.80 2.75
CA TRP A 43 -14.26 4.07 2.05
C TRP A 43 -14.23 3.83 0.56
N VAL A 44 -14.94 4.66 -0.19
CA VAL A 44 -14.87 4.69 -1.64
C VAL A 44 -14.00 5.87 -2.04
N GLY A 45 -12.97 5.57 -2.81
CA GLY A 45 -12.12 6.58 -3.41
C GLY A 45 -11.93 6.37 -4.90
N HIS A 46 -11.48 7.45 -5.54
CA HIS A 46 -11.24 7.48 -6.97
C HIS A 46 -9.81 7.91 -7.27
N ASN A 47 -9.20 7.28 -8.27
CA ASN A 47 -7.95 7.77 -8.83
C ASN A 47 -8.22 8.83 -9.92
N LYS A 48 -7.17 9.31 -10.60
CA LYS A 48 -7.29 10.31 -11.68
C LYS A 48 -8.15 9.84 -12.86
N CYS A 49 -8.22 8.54 -13.08
CA CYS A 49 -9.05 7.92 -14.13
C CYS A 49 -10.48 7.66 -13.66
N TYR A 50 -10.85 8.13 -12.46
CA TYR A 50 -12.13 7.88 -11.80
C TYR A 50 -12.44 6.39 -11.53
N GLU A 51 -11.42 5.54 -11.53
CA GLU A 51 -11.58 4.12 -11.18
C GLU A 51 -11.93 4.00 -9.68
N GLN A 52 -12.94 3.19 -9.37
CA GLN A 52 -13.45 3.02 -8.01
C GLN A 52 -12.55 2.07 -7.22
N ILE A 53 -12.05 2.55 -6.07
CA ILE A 53 -11.17 1.78 -5.18
C ILE A 53 -11.77 1.78 -3.76
N LEU A 54 -12.04 0.57 -3.25
CA LEU A 54 -12.58 0.32 -1.92
C LEU A 54 -11.43 0.13 -0.93
N ILE A 55 -11.48 0.86 0.19
CA ILE A 55 -10.48 0.81 1.25
C ILE A 55 -11.19 0.47 2.56
N LEU A 56 -10.66 -0.45 3.36
CA LEU A 56 -11.29 -0.82 4.62
C LEU A 56 -11.38 0.38 5.55
N LYS A 57 -12.54 0.56 6.20
CA LYS A 57 -12.79 1.67 7.12
C LYS A 57 -12.14 1.39 8.48
N ASP A 58 -10.85 1.69 8.61
CA ASP A 58 -10.09 1.60 9.87
C ASP A 58 -9.95 2.96 10.59
N THR A 59 -9.90 4.03 9.80
CA THR A 59 -9.64 5.41 10.21
C THR A 59 -10.51 6.36 9.38
N ASN A 60 -10.71 7.60 9.84
CA ASN A 60 -11.46 8.58 9.06
C ASN A 60 -10.57 9.17 7.96
N LEU A 61 -10.81 8.78 6.71
CA LEU A 61 -10.02 9.17 5.54
C LEU A 61 -10.79 10.07 4.57
N LEU A 62 -12.02 10.48 4.91
CA LEU A 62 -12.89 11.23 4.02
C LEU A 62 -12.26 12.57 3.61
N GLY A 63 -12.28 12.87 2.31
CA GLY A 63 -11.70 14.08 1.73
C GLY A 63 -10.16 14.06 1.59
N CYS A 64 -9.50 12.99 2.03
CA CYS A 64 -8.05 12.87 1.94
C CYS A 64 -7.61 12.14 0.67
N THR A 65 -6.46 12.55 0.14
CA THR A 65 -5.76 11.79 -0.91
C THR A 65 -4.71 10.88 -0.29
N ILE A 66 -4.84 9.58 -0.48
CA ILE A 66 -3.95 8.57 0.09
C ILE A 66 -3.31 7.69 -0.99
N LYS A 67 -2.18 7.08 -0.67
CA LYS A 67 -1.59 6.02 -1.50
C LYS A 67 -2.11 4.67 -1.04
N VAL A 68 -2.59 3.86 -1.98
CA VAL A 68 -3.11 2.52 -1.73
C VAL A 68 -2.46 1.53 -2.67
N HIS A 69 -2.20 0.33 -2.17
CA HIS A 69 -1.78 -0.79 -3.00
C HIS A 69 -2.99 -1.69 -3.26
N ILE A 70 -3.16 -2.13 -4.50
CA ILE A 70 -4.31 -2.94 -4.89
C ILE A 70 -4.08 -4.39 -4.47
N VAL A 71 -5.01 -4.93 -3.68
CA VAL A 71 -4.96 -6.32 -3.18
C VAL A 71 -5.90 -7.25 -3.94
N SER A 72 -6.98 -6.71 -4.50
CA SER A 72 -7.95 -7.47 -5.27
C SER A 72 -8.62 -6.61 -6.32
N VAL A 73 -9.11 -7.23 -7.39
CA VAL A 73 -9.80 -6.58 -8.50
C VAL A 73 -11.12 -7.28 -8.78
N ALA A 74 -12.16 -6.49 -9.03
CA ALA A 74 -13.45 -6.93 -9.53
C ALA A 74 -13.76 -6.17 -10.83
N ARG A 75 -14.82 -6.51 -11.56
CA ARG A 75 -15.11 -5.84 -12.84
C ARG A 75 -15.32 -4.32 -12.69
N TYR A 76 -15.96 -3.89 -11.61
CA TYR A 76 -16.42 -2.51 -11.44
C TYR A 76 -15.61 -1.72 -10.41
N TYR A 77 -14.84 -2.41 -9.56
CA TYR A 77 -14.06 -1.78 -8.50
C TYR A 77 -12.78 -2.56 -8.22
N MET A 78 -11.85 -1.92 -7.55
CA MET A 78 -10.67 -2.57 -6.97
C MET A 78 -10.75 -2.48 -5.45
N ILE A 79 -10.10 -3.39 -4.74
CA ILE A 79 -9.90 -3.30 -3.29
C ILE A 79 -8.45 -2.96 -3.06
N GLY A 80 -8.22 -1.92 -2.25
CA GLY A 80 -6.89 -1.45 -1.91
C GLY A 80 -6.70 -1.32 -0.41
N GLU A 81 -5.44 -1.44 0.00
CA GLU A 81 -5.01 -1.22 1.37
C GLU A 81 -4.05 -0.03 1.44
N PRO A 82 -4.11 0.81 2.50
CA PRO A 82 -3.20 1.94 2.65
C PRO A 82 -1.73 1.52 2.54
N PHE A 83 -0.97 2.18 1.67
CA PHE A 83 0.44 1.89 1.49
C PHE A 83 1.26 2.43 2.67
N ARG A 84 1.73 1.53 3.55
CA ARG A 84 2.61 1.88 4.67
C ARG A 84 4.07 1.72 4.23
N PHE A 85 4.78 2.83 4.11
CA PHE A 85 6.22 2.78 3.88
C PHE A 85 6.92 2.29 5.15
N THR A 86 7.49 1.09 5.11
CA THR A 86 8.27 0.57 6.23
C THR A 86 9.75 0.81 5.95
N MET A 87 10.41 1.67 6.73
CA MET A 87 11.86 1.95 6.63
C MET A 87 12.72 0.79 7.18
N SER A 88 12.51 -0.45 6.74
CA SER A 88 13.27 -1.60 7.27
C SER A 88 14.65 -1.76 6.62
N SER A 89 14.91 -1.17 5.45
CA SER A 89 16.14 -1.40 4.68
C SER A 89 17.29 -0.43 4.94
N VAL A 90 17.10 0.63 5.73
CA VAL A 90 18.13 1.68 5.95
C VAL A 90 19.00 1.42 7.20
N ILE A 91 18.59 0.54 8.12
CA ILE A 91 19.24 0.40 9.44
C ILE A 91 20.43 -0.59 9.44
N SER A 92 20.67 -1.36 8.37
CA SER A 92 21.66 -2.46 8.43
C SER A 92 23.14 -2.02 8.40
N THR A 93 23.48 -0.82 7.93
CA THR A 93 24.89 -0.52 7.60
C THR A 93 25.62 0.51 8.46
N GLN A 94 24.99 1.13 9.47
CA GLN A 94 25.61 2.28 10.18
C GLN A 94 26.08 1.99 11.63
N ASN A 95 25.86 0.80 12.22
CA ASN A 95 26.03 0.61 13.67
C ASN A 95 27.05 -0.45 14.14
N ILE A 96 28.05 -0.84 13.33
CA ILE A 96 29.08 -1.80 13.78
C ILE A 96 30.43 -1.12 14.08
N ALA A 97 30.74 0.05 13.51
CA ALA A 97 32.06 0.69 13.69
C ALA A 97 32.21 1.51 15.00
N PHE A 98 31.11 1.96 15.62
CA PHE A 98 31.17 2.82 16.80
C PHE A 98 31.39 2.08 18.12
N ILE A 99 31.00 0.81 18.21
CA ILE A 99 31.03 0.05 19.48
C ILE A 99 32.45 -0.48 19.78
N THR A 100 33.30 -0.68 18.78
CA THR A 100 34.68 -1.17 18.97
C THR A 100 35.69 -0.06 19.30
N GLY A 101 35.37 1.22 19.04
CA GLY A 101 36.27 2.34 19.29
C GLY A 101 36.38 2.73 20.76
N LEU A 102 35.30 2.62 21.54
CA LEU A 102 35.28 3.07 22.94
C LEU A 102 35.94 2.07 23.90
N ALA A 103 36.01 0.79 23.53
CA ALA A 103 36.64 -0.25 24.35
C ALA A 103 38.17 -0.18 24.40
N LEU A 104 38.82 0.39 23.38
CA LEU A 104 40.28 0.55 23.37
C LEU A 104 40.76 1.75 24.20
N VAL A 105 39.94 2.81 24.31
CA VAL A 105 40.31 4.01 25.07
C VAL A 105 40.25 3.77 26.58
N SER A 106 39.31 2.94 27.06
CA SER A 106 39.22 2.59 28.49
C SER A 106 40.38 1.70 28.97
N GLY A 107 40.90 0.81 28.11
CA GLY A 107 42.04 -0.06 28.42
C GLY A 107 43.36 0.72 28.59
N LEU A 108 43.61 1.74 27.77
CA LEU A 108 44.84 2.55 27.87
C LEU A 108 44.87 3.43 29.13
N ILE A 109 43.70 3.87 29.60
CA ILE A 109 43.59 4.72 30.80
C ILE A 109 43.86 3.89 32.07
N LEU A 110 43.41 2.63 32.12
CA LEU A 110 43.65 1.75 33.27
C LEU A 110 45.12 1.33 33.39
N MET A 111 45.83 1.17 32.26
CA MET A 111 47.24 0.73 32.27
C MET A 111 48.20 1.83 32.74
N LYS A 112 47.87 3.12 32.52
CA LYS A 112 48.68 4.25 33.02
C LYS A 112 48.59 4.47 34.53
N ILE A 113 47.52 4.01 35.19
CA ILE A 113 47.33 4.19 36.63
C ILE A 113 48.11 3.13 37.43
N LYS A 114 48.32 1.93 36.88
CA LYS A 114 49.05 0.83 37.56
C LYS A 114 50.58 0.94 37.53
N LEU A 115 51.16 1.85 36.73
CA LEU A 115 52.62 1.99 36.60
C LEU A 115 53.22 3.16 37.41
N LYS A 116 52.42 3.78 38.29
CA LYS A 116 52.84 4.93 39.11
C LYS A 116 52.65 4.71 40.62
N LEU A 117 52.50 3.46 41.05
CA LEU A 117 52.69 3.01 42.44
C LEU A 117 53.96 2.18 42.55
#